data_AF-A0A1F9BFQ8-F1
#
_entry.id   AF-A0A1F9BFQ8-F1
#
_cell.length_a   1.000
_cell.length_b   1.000
_cell.length_c   1.000
_cell.angle_alpha   90.00
_cell.angle_beta   90.00
_cell.angle_gamma   90.00
#
_symmetry.space_group_name_H-M   'P 1'
#
loop_
_entity.id
_entity.type
_entity.pdbx_description
1 polymer ?
#
loop_
_entity_poly.entity_id
_entity_poly.type
_entity_poly.pdbx_seq_one_letter_code
_entity_poly.pdbx_strand_id
1 'polypeptide(L)'
;MGTGCRVFLIDDNDSLHRMPIARLERLLHSDRRESLPHFGGKRVRFARVFLETAGRQVLAITHSDYFMLSFDVKGRINKKEWERGMRLGLELLPPLINDQHPKQIVDSRHRFAKRRYEHEFKWKPTRKIEGAIVADIFRSKVAKL
;
A
#
# COMPACT_ATOMS: atom_id res chain seq x y z
N MET A 1 24.18 5.45 0.93
CA MET A 1 22.93 5.11 0.20
C MET A 1 21.83 4.93 1.23
N GLY A 2 20.57 5.23 0.89
CA GLY A 2 19.46 5.12 1.83
C GLY A 2 18.16 4.75 1.13
N THR A 3 17.18 4.32 1.92
CA THR A 3 15.86 3.92 1.41
C THR A 3 14.84 5.01 1.67
N GLY A 4 14.09 5.38 0.62
CA GLY A 4 12.98 6.31 0.70
C GLY A 4 11.64 5.58 0.54
N CYS A 5 10.56 6.22 0.97
CA CYS A 5 9.20 5.77 0.69
C CYS A 5 8.33 6.94 0.25
N ARG A 6 7.47 6.70 -0.73
CA ARG A 6 6.44 7.64 -1.21
C ARG A 6 5.09 6.94 -1.16
N VAL A 7 4.10 7.64 -0.63
CA VAL A 7 2.72 7.14 -0.52
C VAL A 7 1.82 8.03 -1.35
N PHE A 8 0.95 7.41 -2.13
CA PHE A 8 -0.06 8.05 -2.96
C PHE A 8 -1.43 7.48 -2.64
N LEU A 9 -2.42 8.35 -2.56
CA LEU A 9 -3.83 7.99 -2.65
C LEU A 9 -4.30 8.29 -4.06
N ILE A 10 -5.08 7.39 -4.64
CA ILE A 10 -5.63 7.53 -5.97
C ILE A 10 -7.15 7.59 -5.82
N ASP A 11 -7.74 8.73 -6.17
CA ASP A 11 -9.20 8.91 -6.14
C ASP A 11 -9.87 8.26 -7.36
N ASP A 12 -11.21 8.32 -7.42
CA ASP A 12 -11.99 7.68 -8.48
C ASP A 12 -11.74 8.29 -9.87
N ASN A 13 -11.19 9.51 -9.95
CA ASN A 13 -10.82 10.18 -11.19
C ASN A 13 -9.37 9.89 -11.62
N ASP A 14 -8.72 8.89 -11.00
CA ASP A 14 -7.30 8.56 -11.19
C ASP A 14 -6.35 9.71 -10.81
N SER A 15 -6.77 10.64 -9.95
CA SER A 15 -5.90 11.74 -9.50
C SER A 15 -4.99 11.26 -8.37
N LEU A 16 -3.71 11.61 -8.45
CA LEU A 16 -2.70 11.23 -7.47
C LEU A 16 -2.59 12.29 -6.37
N HIS A 17 -2.79 11.85 -5.13
CA HIS A 17 -2.62 12.67 -3.93
C HIS A 17 -1.44 12.15 -3.12
N ARG A 18 -0.35 12.90 -3.07
CA ARG A 18 0.83 12.53 -2.27
C ARG A 18 0.52 12.68 -0.77
N MET A 19 0.93 11.68 0.01
CA MET A 19 0.78 11.70 1.46
C MET A 19 2.11 11.39 2.16
N PRO A 20 2.45 12.08 3.26
CA PRO A 20 3.58 11.70 4.10
C PRO A 20 3.42 10.29 4.67
N ILE A 21 4.50 9.51 4.70
CA ILE A 21 4.46 8.15 5.28
C ILE A 21 4.03 8.17 6.76
N ALA A 22 4.53 9.12 7.55
CA ALA A 22 4.14 9.27 8.95
C ALA A 22 2.63 9.49 9.12
N ARG A 23 1.98 10.12 8.13
CA ARG A 23 0.51 10.28 8.12
C ARG A 23 -0.19 8.96 7.84
N LEU A 24 0.30 8.18 6.89
CA LEU A 24 -0.19 6.81 6.65
C LEU A 24 -0.06 5.97 7.92
N GLU A 25 1.11 6.00 8.58
CA GLU A 25 1.37 5.23 9.78
C GLU A 25 0.39 5.59 10.89
N ARG A 26 0.16 6.87 11.17
CA ARG A 26 -0.86 7.29 12.16
C ARG A 26 -2.26 6.80 11.82
N LEU A 27 -2.66 6.84 10.54
CA LEU A 27 -3.94 6.28 10.09
C LEU A 27 -4.02 4.77 10.34
N LEU A 28 -2.97 4.02 10.00
CA LEU A 28 -2.91 2.56 10.18
C LEU A 28 -2.91 2.16 11.66
N HIS A 29 -2.30 2.96 12.52
CA HIS A 29 -2.32 2.79 13.98
C HIS A 29 -3.61 3.29 14.64
N SER A 30 -4.61 3.71 13.85
CA SER A 30 -5.90 4.21 14.33
C SER A 30 -5.76 5.41 15.29
N ASP A 31 -4.80 6.30 15.03
CA ASP A 31 -4.64 7.53 15.82
C ASP A 31 -5.92 8.37 15.77
N ARG A 32 -6.47 8.70 16.96
CA ARG A 32 -7.70 9.49 17.09
C ARG A 32 -7.56 10.91 16.56
N ARG A 33 -6.35 11.45 16.41
CA ARG A 33 -6.11 12.78 15.86
C ARG A 33 -5.99 12.79 14.33
N GLU A 34 -5.80 11.63 13.71
CA GLU A 34 -5.60 11.53 12.27
C GLU A 34 -6.88 11.03 11.56
N SER A 35 -7.26 11.73 10.50
CA SER A 35 -8.40 11.37 9.65
C SER A 35 -8.27 12.03 8.27
N LEU A 36 -8.94 11.44 7.28
CA LEU A 36 -9.09 11.97 5.93
C LEU A 36 -10.59 12.08 5.59
N PRO A 37 -11.30 13.11 6.09
CA PRO A 37 -12.76 13.22 5.92
C PRO A 37 -13.24 13.18 4.47
N HIS A 38 -12.44 13.68 3.52
CA HIS A 38 -12.75 13.64 2.08
C HIS A 38 -12.91 12.21 1.52
N PHE A 39 -12.32 11.22 2.20
CA PHE A 39 -12.43 9.80 1.88
C PHE A 39 -13.42 9.06 2.79
N GLY A 40 -14.19 9.77 3.61
CA GLY A 40 -15.16 9.16 4.54
C GLY A 40 -16.14 8.23 3.83
N GLY A 41 -16.26 6.99 4.33
CA GLY A 41 -17.12 5.95 3.78
C GLY A 41 -16.64 5.34 2.46
N LYS A 42 -15.48 5.76 1.93
CA LYS A 42 -14.95 5.29 0.65
C LYS A 42 -13.95 4.16 0.84
N ARG A 43 -13.79 3.37 -0.22
CA ARG A 43 -12.69 2.42 -0.39
C ARG A 43 -11.71 2.99 -1.40
N VAL A 44 -10.50 3.27 -0.97
CA VAL A 44 -9.54 4.10 -1.71
C VAL A 44 -8.33 3.28 -2.12
N ARG A 45 -7.83 3.56 -3.33
CA ARG A 45 -6.62 2.96 -3.89
C ARG A 45 -5.38 3.63 -3.30
N PHE A 46 -4.45 2.84 -2.78
CA PHE A 46 -3.16 3.29 -2.29
C PHE A 46 -2.02 2.69 -3.10
N ALA A 47 -1.01 3.52 -3.36
CA ALA A 47 0.29 3.07 -3.84
C ALA A 47 1.37 3.46 -2.83
N ARG A 48 2.18 2.51 -2.41
CA ARG A 48 3.38 2.72 -1.59
C ARG A 48 4.59 2.32 -2.41
N VAL A 49 5.48 3.26 -2.64
CA VAL A 49 6.64 3.08 -3.53
C VAL A 49 7.91 3.25 -2.73
N PHE A 50 8.74 2.21 -2.74
CA PHE A 50 10.04 2.18 -2.09
C PHE A 50 11.12 2.59 -3.07
N LEU A 51 12.03 3.43 -2.59
CA LEU A 51 13.01 4.12 -3.39
C LEU A 51 14.41 3.83 -2.88
N GLU A 52 15.35 3.70 -3.81
CA GLU A 52 16.76 3.82 -3.52
C GLU A 52 17.20 5.27 -3.69
N THR A 53 17.99 5.77 -2.74
CA THR A 53 18.43 7.17 -2.71
C THR A 53 19.91 7.32 -2.40
N ALA A 54 20.53 8.34 -2.98
CA ALA A 54 21.88 8.80 -2.63
C ALA A 54 21.91 10.32 -2.68
N GLY A 55 22.59 10.96 -1.73
CA GLY A 55 22.74 12.42 -1.73
C GLY A 55 21.41 13.20 -1.79
N ARG A 56 20.34 12.71 -1.16
CA ARG A 56 18.96 13.27 -1.21
C ARG A 56 18.27 13.20 -2.58
N GLN A 57 18.88 12.53 -3.56
CA GLN A 57 18.28 12.25 -4.87
C GLN A 57 17.73 10.82 -4.92
N VAL A 58 16.69 10.63 -5.73
CA VAL A 58 16.11 9.30 -6.00
C VAL A 58 16.90 8.67 -7.15
N LEU A 59 17.47 7.49 -6.92
CA LEU A 59 18.22 6.74 -7.94
C LEU A 59 17.31 5.78 -8.69
N ALA A 60 16.48 5.03 -7.95
CA ALA A 60 15.63 3.99 -8.52
C ALA A 60 14.37 3.76 -7.66
N ILE A 61 13.35 3.17 -8.29
CA ILE A 61 12.22 2.55 -7.59
C ILE A 61 12.57 1.08 -7.40
N THR A 62 12.62 0.61 -6.15
CA THR A 62 12.99 -0.78 -5.84
C THR A 62 11.79 -1.69 -5.69
N HIS A 63 10.67 -1.16 -5.19
CA HIS A 63 9.44 -1.93 -4.98
C HIS A 63 8.22 -1.02 -4.99
N SER A 64 7.08 -1.54 -5.43
CA SER A 64 5.78 -0.84 -5.37
C SER A 64 4.69 -1.77 -4.87
N ASP A 65 3.98 -1.31 -3.85
CA ASP A 65 2.85 -1.98 -3.24
C ASP A 65 1.55 -1.24 -3.55
N TYR A 66 0.58 -1.96 -4.11
CA TYR A 66 -0.73 -1.42 -4.46
C TYR A 66 -1.81 -2.08 -3.61
N PHE A 67 -2.43 -1.33 -2.70
CA PHE A 67 -3.43 -1.88 -1.78
C PHE A 67 -4.66 -0.99 -1.63
N MET A 68 -5.78 -1.59 -1.21
CA MET A 68 -7.05 -0.91 -0.98
C MET A 68 -7.23 -0.65 0.52
N LEU A 69 -7.63 0.57 0.90
CA LEU A 69 -8.03 0.90 2.27
C LEU A 69 -9.47 1.38 2.32
N SER A 70 -10.24 0.81 3.23
CA SER A 70 -11.61 1.25 3.52
C SER A 70 -11.60 2.26 4.65
N PHE A 71 -12.33 3.35 4.47
CA PHE A 71 -12.51 4.39 5.48
C PHE A 71 -13.92 4.33 6.08
N ASP A 72 -14.04 4.63 7.37
CA ASP A 72 -15.32 4.88 8.03
C ASP A 72 -15.90 6.24 7.62
N VAL A 73 -17.13 6.53 8.03
CA VAL A 73 -17.82 7.80 7.69
C VAL A 73 -17.10 9.05 8.20
N LYS A 74 -16.18 8.92 9.17
CA LYS A 74 -15.37 10.03 9.72
C LYS A 74 -14.03 10.15 9.00
N GLY A 75 -13.76 9.35 7.97
CA GLY A 75 -12.51 9.35 7.24
C GLY A 75 -11.35 8.71 8.00
N ARG A 76 -11.62 7.83 8.97
CA ARG A 76 -10.59 7.01 9.63
C ARG A 76 -10.53 5.65 8.96
N ILE A 77 -9.41 4.95 9.08
CA ILE A 77 -9.31 3.59 8.55
C ILE A 77 -10.32 2.70 9.27
N ASN A 78 -11.09 1.93 8.51
CA ASN A 78 -11.96 0.91 9.05
C ASN A 78 -11.10 -0.21 9.65
N LYS A 79 -10.94 -0.16 10.99
CA LYS A 79 -10.08 -1.06 11.75
C LYS A 79 -10.39 -2.53 11.51
N LYS A 80 -11.67 -2.91 11.42
CA LYS A 80 -12.09 -4.30 11.19
C LYS A 80 -11.62 -4.81 9.82
N GLU A 81 -11.80 -4.01 8.78
CA GLU A 81 -11.33 -4.35 7.43
C GLU A 81 -9.80 -4.41 7.38
N TRP A 82 -9.12 -3.45 8.03
CA TRP A 82 -7.67 -3.43 8.10
C TRP A 82 -7.09 -4.65 8.82
N GLU A 83 -7.62 -5.01 9.98
CA GLU A 83 -7.22 -6.21 10.73
C GLU A 83 -7.52 -7.51 9.95
N ARG A 84 -8.64 -7.57 9.22
CA ARG A 84 -8.92 -8.71 8.32
C ARG A 84 -7.88 -8.81 7.22
N GLY A 85 -7.54 -7.69 6.57
CA GLY A 85 -6.51 -7.64 5.53
C GLY A 85 -5.14 -8.07 6.05
N MET A 86 -4.76 -7.60 7.25
CA MET A 86 -3.51 -8.00 7.91
C MET A 86 -3.46 -9.50 8.22
N ARG A 87 -4.55 -10.06 8.75
CA ARG A 87 -4.65 -11.50 9.04
C ARG A 87 -4.51 -12.34 7.78
N LEU A 88 -5.28 -12.00 6.74
CA LEU A 88 -5.20 -12.68 5.45
C LEU A 88 -3.80 -12.54 4.84
N GLY A 89 -3.18 -11.37 4.93
CA GLY A 89 -1.81 -11.16 4.45
C GLY A 89 -0.78 -12.00 5.21
N LEU A 90 -0.93 -12.15 6.53
CA LEU A 90 -0.06 -12.99 7.36
C LEU A 90 -0.19 -14.48 7.00
N GLU A 91 -1.41 -14.96 6.70
CA GLU A 91 -1.65 -16.33 6.21
C GLU A 91 -0.97 -16.63 4.86
N LEU A 92 -0.51 -15.61 4.14
CA LEU A 92 0.23 -15.76 2.88
C LEU A 92 1.74 -15.77 3.06
N LEU A 93 2.24 -15.36 4.22
CA LEU A 93 3.66 -15.47 4.50
C LEU A 93 4.01 -16.96 4.57
N PRO A 94 5.13 -17.38 3.94
CA PRO A 94 5.59 -18.75 4.09
C PRO A 94 5.78 -19.04 5.59
N PRO A 95 5.41 -20.24 6.06
CA PRO A 95 5.59 -20.60 7.46
C PRO A 95 7.08 -20.45 7.82
N LEU A 96 7.34 -19.76 8.94
CA LEU A 96 8.71 -19.56 9.44
C LEU A 96 9.35 -20.88 9.93
N ILE A 97 8.51 -21.92 10.11
CA ILE A 97 8.92 -23.26 10.50
C ILE A 97 8.67 -24.17 9.30
N ASN A 98 9.76 -24.76 8.80
CA ASN A 98 9.73 -25.72 7.69
C ASN A 98 9.23 -27.07 8.22
N ASP A 99 7.96 -27.15 8.59
CA ASP A 99 7.35 -28.43 8.94
C ASP A 99 7.20 -29.24 7.66
N GLN A 100 8.05 -30.25 7.53
CA GLN A 100 8.04 -31.26 6.47
C GLN A 100 6.70 -32.00 6.49
N HIS A 101 5.67 -31.40 5.90
CA HIS A 101 4.41 -32.08 5.67
C HIS A 101 4.59 -33.09 4.52
N PRO A 102 4.06 -34.32 4.65
CA PRO A 102 4.16 -35.33 3.61
C PRO A 102 3.55 -34.83 2.29
N LYS A 103 4.22 -35.14 1.18
CA LYS A 103 4.06 -34.63 -0.20
C LYS A 103 2.66 -34.72 -0.86
N GLN A 104 1.60 -35.04 -0.12
CA GLN A 104 0.30 -35.43 -0.69
C GLN A 104 -0.90 -34.59 -0.24
N ILE A 105 -0.69 -33.53 0.55
CA ILE A 105 -1.75 -32.57 0.91
C ILE A 105 -1.43 -31.23 0.26
N VAL A 106 -2.18 -30.87 -0.79
CA VAL A 106 -2.18 -29.50 -1.31
C VAL A 106 -2.96 -28.65 -0.31
N ASP A 107 -2.28 -27.93 0.58
CA ASP A 107 -2.94 -26.96 1.45
C ASP A 107 -3.58 -25.85 0.61
N SER A 108 -4.85 -26.07 0.32
CA SER A 108 -5.65 -25.20 -0.55
C SER A 108 -6.13 -23.97 0.19
N ARG A 109 -6.05 -23.93 1.53
CA ARG A 109 -6.48 -22.78 2.35
C ARG A 109 -5.62 -21.56 2.05
N HIS A 110 -4.31 -21.76 1.89
CA HIS A 110 -3.39 -20.71 1.44
C HIS A 110 -3.74 -20.19 0.04
N ARG A 111 -4.21 -21.03 -0.89
CA ARG A 111 -4.61 -20.59 -2.25
C ARG A 111 -5.88 -19.74 -2.23
N PHE A 112 -6.88 -20.10 -1.42
CA PHE A 112 -8.11 -19.32 -1.29
C PHE A 112 -7.88 -18.01 -0.53
N ALA A 113 -7.10 -18.04 0.56
CA ALA A 113 -6.67 -16.84 1.27
C ALA A 113 -5.92 -15.87 0.35
N LYS A 114 -5.03 -16.39 -0.52
CA LYS A 114 -4.25 -15.58 -1.47
C LYS A 114 -5.14 -14.86 -2.45
N ARG A 115 -6.02 -15.60 -3.12
CA ARG A 115 -6.97 -15.05 -4.08
C ARG A 115 -7.88 -14.01 -3.42
N ARG A 116 -8.34 -14.29 -2.20
CA ARG A 116 -9.21 -13.38 -1.45
C ARG A 116 -8.47 -12.09 -1.09
N TYR A 117 -7.23 -12.19 -0.60
CA TYR A 117 -6.40 -11.04 -0.28
C TYR A 117 -6.08 -10.19 -1.52
N GLU A 118 -5.68 -10.83 -2.63
CA GLU A 118 -5.41 -10.13 -3.89
C GLU A 118 -6.65 -9.40 -4.42
N HIS A 119 -7.83 -10.02 -4.34
CA HIS A 119 -9.08 -9.44 -4.80
C HIS A 119 -9.63 -8.33 -3.87
N GLU A 120 -9.54 -8.51 -2.56
CA GLU A 120 -10.14 -7.60 -1.57
C GLU A 120 -9.19 -6.49 -1.09
N PHE A 121 -7.87 -6.69 -1.15
CA PHE A 121 -6.91 -5.77 -0.55
C PHE A 121 -5.82 -5.31 -1.51
N LYS A 122 -5.69 -5.90 -2.70
CA LYS A 122 -4.79 -5.41 -3.74
C LYS A 122 -5.60 -4.81 -4.90
N TRP A 123 -4.94 -3.98 -5.68
CA TRP A 123 -5.45 -3.49 -6.96
C TRP A 123 -4.28 -3.42 -7.94
N LYS A 124 -4.59 -3.46 -9.24
CA LYS A 124 -3.57 -3.34 -10.28
C LYS A 124 -3.63 -1.94 -10.89
N PRO A 125 -2.55 -1.17 -10.88
CA PRO A 125 -2.54 0.14 -11.50
C PRO A 125 -2.61 0.03 -13.02
N THR A 126 -3.15 1.07 -13.64
CA THR A 126 -3.05 1.25 -15.09
C THR A 126 -1.69 1.85 -15.43
N ARG A 127 -1.23 1.66 -16.67
CA ARG A 127 0.03 2.29 -17.15
C ARG A 127 0.02 3.81 -16.98
N LYS A 128 -1.15 4.45 -17.09
CA LYS A 128 -1.33 5.89 -16.86
C LYS A 128 -0.98 6.26 -15.42
N ILE A 129 -1.51 5.51 -14.45
CA ILE A 129 -1.24 5.77 -13.03
C ILE A 129 0.22 5.47 -12.69
N GLU A 130 0.77 4.36 -13.18
CA GLU A 130 2.20 4.04 -12.99
C GLU A 130 3.10 5.14 -13.55
N GLY A 131 2.82 5.60 -14.78
CA GLY A 131 3.55 6.71 -15.40
C GLY A 131 3.46 8.00 -14.60
N ALA A 132 2.28 8.32 -14.04
CA ALA A 132 2.10 9.49 -13.19
C ALA A 132 2.88 9.39 -11.87
N ILE A 133 2.91 8.20 -11.25
CA ILE A 133 3.70 7.93 -10.04
C ILE A 133 5.19 8.10 -10.33
N VAL A 134 5.70 7.50 -11.41
CA VAL A 134 7.10 7.62 -11.83
C VAL A 134 7.46 9.08 -12.10
N ALA A 135 6.62 9.80 -12.84
CA ALA A 135 6.83 11.21 -13.13
C ALA A 135 6.85 12.08 -11.87
N ASP A 136 6.01 11.80 -10.86
CA ASP A 136 6.01 12.52 -9.59
C ASP A 136 7.25 12.21 -8.72
N ILE A 137 7.72 10.95 -8.74
CA ILE A 137 8.90 10.52 -7.98
C ILE A 137 10.18 11.15 -8.52
N PHE A 138 10.37 11.11 -9.84
CA PHE A 138 11.58 11.61 -10.51
C PHE A 138 11.46 13.05 -10.97
N ARG A 139 10.39 13.77 -10.58
CA ARG A 139 10.27 15.20 -10.86
C ARG A 139 11.47 15.94 -10.27
N SER A 140 12.38 16.38 -11.13
CA SER A 140 13.52 17.21 -10.75
C SER A 140 12.99 18.48 -10.08
N LYS A 141 13.40 18.73 -8.83
CA LYS A 141 13.42 20.11 -8.32
C LYS A 141 14.56 20.79 -9.05
N VAL A 142 14.28 21.39 -10.20
CA VAL A 142 15.12 22.50 -10.66
C VAL A 142 15.04 23.52 -9.53
N ALA A 143 16.10 23.61 -8.75
CA ALA A 143 16.26 24.66 -7.78
C ALA A 143 16.09 25.97 -8.57
N LYS A 144 15.09 26.77 -8.19
CA LYS A 144 15.12 28.18 -8.57
C LYS A 144 16.41 28.73 -7.97
N LEU A 145 17.40 28.94 -8.82
CA LEU A 145 18.56 29.79 -8.56
C LEU A 145 18.06 31.23 -8.42
#